data_AF-A0A7V7WSR3-F1
#
_entry.id   AF-A0A7V7WSR3-F1
#
_cell.length_a   1.000
_cell.length_b   1.000
_cell.length_c   1.000
_cell.angle_alpha   90.00
_cell.angle_beta   90.00
_cell.angle_gamma   90.00
#
_symmetry.space_group_name_H-M   'P 1'
#
loop_
_entity.id
_entity.type
_entity.pdbx_description
1 polymer ?
#
loop_
_entity_poly.entity_id
_entity_poly.type
_entity_poly.pdbx_seq_one_letter_code
_entity_poly.pdbx_strand_id
1 'polypeptide(L)'
;MARPVGRGKGKDKSKTRKDRGNNLFKRRKFCRFTAEKVQEIDYKDVDVLKDFIGENGKIMPARITGTKARYQRQLSTAIMRARYLALLPYTDLHR
;
A
#
# COMPACT_ATOMS: atom_id res chain seq x y z
N MET A 1 4.69 -2.66 -55.16
CA MET A 1 4.40 -3.79 -54.25
C MET A 1 3.80 -3.23 -52.97
N ALA A 2 2.46 -3.18 -52.88
CA ALA A 2 1.75 -2.75 -51.67
C ALA A 2 1.17 -4.00 -50.98
N ARG A 3 1.47 -4.19 -49.68
CA ARG A 3 0.93 -5.30 -48.89
C ARG A 3 -0.39 -4.84 -48.25
N PRO A 4 -1.55 -5.42 -48.57
CA PRO A 4 -2.77 -5.16 -47.82
C PRO A 4 -2.73 -5.99 -46.54
N VAL A 5 -2.75 -5.36 -45.36
CA VAL A 5 -2.91 -6.08 -44.08
C VAL A 5 -4.35 -5.93 -43.61
N GLY A 6 -5.03 -7.07 -43.60
CA GLY A 6 -6.47 -7.22 -43.44
C GLY A 6 -7.04 -6.74 -42.11
N ARG A 7 -8.26 -6.25 -42.21
CA ARG A 7 -9.14 -5.79 -41.13
C ARG A 7 -9.89 -7.00 -40.58
N GLY A 8 -9.42 -7.60 -39.48
CA GLY A 8 -10.07 -8.73 -38.81
C GLY A 8 -10.84 -8.29 -37.55
N LYS A 9 -12.18 -8.28 -37.62
CA LYS A 9 -13.09 -8.26 -36.46
C LYS A 9 -13.33 -9.71 -36.00
N GLY A 10 -13.21 -9.98 -34.70
CA GLY A 10 -13.61 -11.26 -34.08
C GLY A 10 -13.83 -11.13 -32.57
N LYS A 11 -15.02 -11.51 -32.10
CA LYS A 11 -15.59 -11.27 -30.76
C LYS A 11 -15.35 -12.43 -29.76
N ASP A 12 -15.23 -12.06 -28.48
CA ASP A 12 -15.77 -12.65 -27.23
C ASP A 12 -15.44 -14.08 -26.72
N LYS A 13 -15.09 -14.09 -25.41
CA LYS A 13 -15.43 -15.03 -24.31
C LYS A 13 -14.82 -16.44 -24.28
N SER A 14 -13.83 -16.60 -23.39
CA SER A 14 -13.81 -17.71 -22.42
C SER A 14 -13.14 -17.29 -21.10
N LYS A 15 -13.98 -16.83 -20.17
CA LYS A 15 -13.64 -16.63 -18.76
C LYS A 15 -13.49 -18.01 -18.10
N THR A 16 -12.31 -18.63 -18.15
CA THR A 16 -11.99 -19.71 -17.22
C THR A 16 -11.44 -19.09 -15.94
N ARG A 17 -12.37 -18.58 -15.12
CA ARG A 17 -12.11 -18.17 -13.74
C ARG A 17 -11.71 -19.41 -12.95
N LYS A 18 -10.41 -19.60 -12.75
CA LYS A 18 -9.89 -20.55 -11.77
C LYS A 18 -9.97 -19.89 -10.39
N ASP A 19 -11.20 -19.75 -9.89
CA ASP A 19 -11.52 -19.53 -8.48
C ASP A 19 -11.12 -20.78 -7.71
N ARG A 20 -9.87 -20.86 -7.24
CA ARG A 20 -9.42 -21.91 -6.31
C ARG A 20 -8.45 -21.34 -5.29
N GLY A 21 -8.97 -21.04 -4.10
CA GLY A 21 -8.15 -20.90 -2.90
C GLY A 21 -8.64 -19.84 -1.91
N ASN A 22 -9.66 -20.19 -1.12
CA ASN A 22 -9.98 -19.63 0.20
C ASN A 22 -9.88 -18.10 0.40
N ASN A 23 -10.89 -17.38 -0.12
CA ASN A 23 -11.18 -16.01 0.32
C ASN A 23 -12.03 -15.95 1.62
N LEU A 24 -12.40 -17.08 2.22
CA LEU A 24 -13.32 -17.12 3.38
C LEU A 24 -12.70 -16.67 4.71
N PHE A 25 -11.37 -16.61 4.83
CA PHE A 25 -10.69 -16.22 6.08
C PHE A 25 -9.91 -14.91 5.99
N LYS A 26 -10.22 -14.06 4.99
CA LYS A 26 -9.63 -12.72 4.95
C LYS A 26 -10.41 -11.83 5.91
N ARG A 27 -10.09 -11.89 7.21
CA ARG A 27 -10.54 -10.90 8.21
C ARG A 27 -10.42 -9.52 7.57
N ARG A 28 -11.54 -8.81 7.42
CA ARG A 28 -11.55 -7.43 6.93
C ARG A 28 -10.73 -6.60 7.91
N LYS A 29 -9.50 -6.27 7.51
CA LYS A 29 -8.63 -5.43 8.32
C LYS A 29 -9.16 -4.01 8.29
N PHE A 30 -9.26 -3.43 9.47
CA PHE A 30 -9.77 -2.10 9.68
C PHE A 30 -8.62 -1.09 9.61
N CYS A 31 -8.83 0.04 8.94
CA CYS A 31 -7.85 1.12 8.88
C CYS A 31 -7.93 1.96 10.15
N ARG A 32 -6.94 1.88 11.05
CA ARG A 32 -6.87 2.68 12.30
C ARG A 32 -7.23 4.16 12.10
N PHE A 33 -6.63 4.82 11.11
CA PHE A 33 -6.90 6.23 10.77
C PHE A 33 -8.35 6.54 10.39
N THR A 34 -9.10 5.56 9.87
CA THR A 34 -10.52 5.74 9.56
C THR A 34 -11.39 5.66 10.82
N ALA A 35 -10.95 4.99 11.90
CA ALA A 35 -11.70 4.99 13.18
C ALA A 35 -11.51 6.29 13.92
N GLU A 36 -10.24 6.71 14.02
CA GLU A 36 -9.87 7.92 14.75
C GLU A 36 -10.25 9.19 13.99
N LYS A 37 -10.76 9.09 12.75
CA LYS A 37 -11.12 10.23 11.88
C LYS A 37 -9.99 11.25 11.74
N VAL A 38 -8.75 10.77 11.71
CA VAL A 38 -7.59 11.62 11.47
C VAL A 38 -7.65 12.13 10.03
N GLN A 39 -7.66 13.45 9.87
CA GLN A 39 -7.78 14.11 8.55
C GLN A 39 -6.44 14.08 7.79
N GLU A 40 -5.33 14.25 8.52
CA GLU A 40 -4.00 14.32 7.93
C GLU A 40 -2.96 13.70 8.87
N ILE A 41 -1.98 13.02 8.28
CA ILE A 41 -0.94 12.29 9.02
C ILE A 41 0.34 13.10 8.86
N ASP A 42 0.75 13.75 9.95
CA ASP A 42 1.96 14.56 9.97
C ASP A 42 3.22 13.76 10.27
N TYR A 43 4.35 14.28 9.80
CA TYR A 43 5.67 13.66 10.04
C TYR A 43 6.20 13.90 11.47
N LYS A 44 5.53 14.77 12.24
CA LYS A 44 5.92 15.14 13.61
C LYS A 44 5.47 14.10 14.63
N ASP A 45 4.42 13.34 14.31
CA ASP A 45 3.84 12.33 15.20
C ASP A 45 4.62 11.03 15.13
N VAL A 46 5.83 11.04 15.69
CA VAL A 46 6.78 9.93 15.58
C VAL A 46 6.21 8.63 16.18
N ASP A 47 5.41 8.73 17.23
CA ASP A 47 4.82 7.57 17.91
C ASP A 47 3.83 6.83 17.02
N VAL A 48 3.00 7.57 16.28
CA VAL A 48 2.08 6.98 15.30
C VAL A 48 2.86 6.36 14.15
N LEU A 49 3.91 7.02 13.66
CA LEU A 49 4.69 6.54 12.52
C LEU A 49 5.51 5.29 12.83
N LYS A 50 5.99 5.15 14.07
CA LYS A 50 6.72 3.96 14.55
C LYS A 50 5.87 2.69 14.43
N ASP A 51 4.58 2.75 14.74
CA ASP A 51 3.64 1.61 14.59
C ASP A 51 3.53 1.09 13.14
N PHE A 52 3.86 1.92 12.14
CA PHE A 52 3.80 1.56 10.71
C PHE A 52 5.16 1.19 10.11
N ILE A 53 6.22 1.18 10.93
CA ILE A 53 7.57 0.79 10.53
C ILE A 53 7.88 -0.56 11.19
N GLY A 54 8.41 -1.50 10.42
CA GLY A 54 8.90 -2.76 10.96
C GLY A 54 10.27 -2.58 11.63
N GLU A 55 10.70 -3.60 12.37
CA GLU A 55 12.03 -3.66 13.01
C GLU A 55 13.16 -3.27 12.06
N ASN A 56 13.01 -3.68 10.78
CA ASN A 56 13.98 -3.45 9.71
C ASN A 56 14.05 -1.99 9.19
N GLY A 57 13.40 -1.04 9.85
CA GLY A 57 13.25 0.34 9.35
C GLY A 57 12.46 0.41 8.04
N LYS A 58 11.74 -0.64 7.64
CA LYS A 58 10.94 -0.70 6.40
C LYS A 58 9.48 -0.34 6.68
N ILE A 59 8.85 0.36 5.73
CA ILE A 59 7.43 0.74 5.84
C ILE A 59 6.58 -0.53 5.68
N MET A 60 5.67 -0.77 6.62
CA MET A 60 4.74 -1.89 6.53
C MET A 60 3.74 -1.70 5.39
N PRO A 61 3.53 -2.71 4.54
CA PRO A 61 2.60 -2.62 3.42
C PRO A 61 1.14 -2.61 3.90
N ALA A 62 0.28 -1.89 3.17
CA ALA A 62 -1.16 -1.78 3.49
C ALA A 62 -1.91 -3.12 3.58
N ARG A 63 -1.38 -4.20 2.99
CA ARG A 63 -1.91 -5.57 3.14
C ARG A 63 -1.88 -6.04 4.61
N ILE A 64 -0.85 -5.65 5.34
CA ILE A 64 -0.63 -6.11 6.71
C ILE A 64 -1.39 -5.20 7.67
N THR A 65 -1.26 -3.88 7.52
CA THR A 65 -1.86 -2.85 8.37
C THR A 65 -3.33 -2.54 8.06
N GLY A 66 -3.83 -2.85 6.86
CA GLY A 66 -5.23 -2.61 6.49
C GLY A 66 -5.61 -1.14 6.29
N THR A 67 -4.63 -0.27 6.06
CA THR A 67 -4.84 1.16 5.80
C THR A 67 -5.48 1.41 4.43
N LYS A 68 -6.32 2.45 4.31
CA LYS A 68 -6.84 2.86 3.00
C LYS A 68 -5.70 3.38 2.13
N ALA A 69 -5.82 3.22 0.81
CA ALA A 69 -4.80 3.64 -0.14
C ALA A 69 -4.43 5.14 -0.06
N ARG A 70 -5.39 6.02 0.26
CA ARG A 70 -5.13 7.46 0.47
C ARG A 70 -4.21 7.70 1.67
N TYR A 71 -4.56 7.14 2.83
CA TYR A 71 -3.75 7.25 4.05
C TYR A 71 -2.38 6.59 3.90
N GLN A 72 -2.27 5.47 3.18
CA GLN A 72 -0.97 4.83 2.94
C GLN A 72 -0.01 5.71 2.13
N ARG A 73 -0.52 6.46 1.15
CA ARG A 73 0.31 7.41 0.38
C ARG A 73 0.79 8.56 1.27
N GLN A 74 -0.11 9.13 2.07
CA GLN A 74 0.22 10.17 3.05
C GLN A 74 1.23 9.69 4.08
N LEU A 75 1.03 8.49 4.65
CA LEU A 75 1.98 7.83 5.55
C LEU A 75 3.36 7.69 4.92
N SER A 76 3.43 7.21 3.68
CA SER A 76 4.71 7.05 2.99
C SER A 76 5.45 8.39 2.89
N THR A 77 4.75 9.45 2.50
CA THR A 77 5.31 10.80 2.42
C THR A 77 5.74 11.34 3.79
N ALA A 78 4.93 11.15 4.82
CA ALA A 78 5.23 11.56 6.19
C ALA A 78 6.46 10.82 6.74
N ILE A 79 6.53 9.49 6.57
CA ILE A 79 7.67 8.67 7.00
C ILE A 79 8.94 9.10 6.26
N MET A 80 8.88 9.35 4.95
CA MET A 80 10.05 9.83 4.20
C MET A 80 10.53 11.19 4.74
N ARG A 81 9.63 12.14 4.99
CA ARG A 81 9.98 13.45 5.58
C ARG A 81 10.60 13.30 6.97
N ALA A 82 10.02 12.47 7.83
CA ALA A 82 10.54 12.21 9.17
C ALA A 82 11.96 11.62 9.15
N ARG A 83 12.25 10.75 8.17
CA ARG A 83 13.61 10.19 7.99
C ARG A 83 14.62 11.23 7.55
N TYR A 84 14.25 12.14 6.64
CA TYR A 84 15.14 13.24 6.23
C TYR A 84 15.51 14.17 7.39
N LEU A 85 14.61 14.30 8.38
CA LEU A 85 14.81 15.10 9.59
C LEU A 85 15.45 14.30 10.74
N ALA A 86 15.91 13.07 10.49
CA ALA A 86 16.48 12.17 11.49
C ALA A 86 15.56 11.82 12.68
N LEU A 87 14.23 12.01 12.54
CA LEU A 87 13.25 11.59 13.56
C LEU A 87 13.00 10.08 13.54
N LEU A 88 13.24 9.44 12.39
CA LEU A 88 13.07 8.01 12.19
C LEU A 88 14.30 7.43 11.47
N PRO A 89 14.75 6.23 11.86
CA PRO A 89 15.89 5.58 11.21
C PRO A 89 15.52 5.01 9.84
N TYR A 90 16.50 4.95 8.95
CA TYR A 90 16.38 4.28 7.65
C TYR A 90 16.58 2.76 7.75
N THR A 91 17.45 2.35 8.67
CA THR A 91 17.92 0.98 8.86
C THR A 91 18.23 0.75 10.34
N ASP A 92 18.29 -0.52 10.71
CA ASP A 92 18.42 -1.01 12.08
C ASP A 92 19.82 -0.75 12.65
N LEU A 93 20.75 -0.48 11.72
CA LEU A 93 22.13 -0.09 11.99
C LEU A 93 22.22 1.37 12.46
N HIS A 94 21.24 2.21 12.12
CA HIS A 94 21.20 3.62 12.50
C HIS A 94 20.39 3.78 13.81
N ARG A 95 20.85 3.13 14.88
CA ARG A 95 20.21 3.15 16.20
C ARG A 95 20.72 4.27 17.09
#